data_AF-A0AAW0S1T8-F1
#
_entry.id   AF-A0AAW0S1T8-F1
#
_cell.length_a   1.000
_cell.length_b   1.000
_cell.length_c   1.000
_cell.angle_alpha   90.00
_cell.angle_beta   90.00
_cell.angle_gamma   90.00
#
_symmetry.space_group_name_H-M   'P 1'
#
loop_
_entity.id
_entity.type
_entity.pdbx_description
1 polymer ?
#
loop_
_entity_poly.entity_id
_entity_poly.type
_entity_poly.pdbx_seq_one_letter_code
_entity_poly.pdbx_strand_id
1 'polypeptide(L)'
;MDIFWDKFVATPAKEGGLEQHEASRNQRKKNRDDRGSQGSGLAPATKLQAWSKAGVSVCAPHSDSGTAANENTPGRPTHIITMLHKEHLPANEACFQVPLTFTKFDLRDYLFNLYNVEVKTVRSYVKGRPLAERANRPGSSYRPQALKIMTVELAQPFQWPSPPENLQPWNQELFEMREKSMVGRQEDQYNAANFKIPMASRQPRSDERKQLSALAKDLVTGRKKWSNEVPLDSKWDAVVQQATGTTTAGSKGKKETAAERIALRHDAKDKAARRKPKPAQ
;
A
#
# COMPACT_ATOMS: atom_id res chain seq x y z
N MET A 1 -0.20 -50.59 -20.03
CA MET A 1 -1.46 -50.06 -20.59
C MET A 1 -1.07 -48.78 -21.30
N ASP A 2 -0.61 -48.92 -22.54
CA ASP A 2 -0.11 -47.81 -23.35
C ASP A 2 -0.95 -47.77 -24.62
N ILE A 3 -1.68 -46.68 -24.80
CA ILE A 3 -2.61 -46.46 -25.91
C ILE A 3 -2.26 -45.12 -26.57
N PHE A 4 -1.82 -45.26 -27.82
CA PHE A 4 -2.04 -44.38 -28.98
C PHE A 4 -1.72 -42.89 -28.87
N TRP A 5 -0.74 -42.46 -29.68
CA TRP A 5 -0.94 -41.36 -30.63
C TRP A 5 -0.19 -41.70 -31.92
N ASP A 6 -0.96 -42.04 -32.96
CA ASP A 6 -0.50 -42.35 -34.30
C ASP A 6 -0.85 -41.19 -35.24
N LYS A 7 0.12 -40.84 -36.10
CA LYS A 7 0.01 -40.19 -37.43
C LYS A 7 -0.83 -38.93 -37.60
N PHE A 8 -0.13 -37.83 -37.89
CA PHE A 8 -0.57 -36.89 -38.94
C PHE A 8 0.53 -36.75 -40.00
N VAL A 9 0.16 -37.16 -41.21
CA VAL A 9 0.95 -37.09 -42.44
C VAL A 9 0.88 -35.67 -42.98
N ALA A 10 2.04 -35.06 -43.24
CA ALA A 10 2.16 -33.75 -43.87
C ALA A 10 2.10 -33.87 -45.41
N THR A 11 1.18 -33.14 -46.02
CA THR A 11 1.12 -32.89 -47.47
C THR A 11 1.79 -31.55 -47.80
N PRO A 12 2.64 -31.46 -48.85
CA PRO A 12 3.20 -30.19 -49.29
C PRO A 12 2.19 -29.42 -50.16
N ALA A 13 1.93 -28.17 -49.77
CA ALA A 13 1.12 -27.22 -50.55
C ALA A 13 1.97 -26.54 -51.63
N LYS A 14 1.37 -26.42 -52.81
CA LYS A 14 1.91 -25.82 -54.04
C LYS A 14 2.36 -24.37 -53.85
N GLU A 15 3.59 -24.09 -54.28
CA GLU A 15 4.10 -22.76 -54.61
C GLU A 15 3.47 -22.27 -55.93
N GLY A 16 2.97 -21.05 -55.95
CA GLY A 16 2.41 -20.44 -57.13
C GLY A 16 1.97 -18.99 -56.91
N GLY A 17 2.82 -18.05 -57.33
CA GLY A 17 2.40 -16.74 -57.80
C GLY A 17 2.33 -15.62 -56.77
N LEU A 18 3.45 -14.91 -56.57
CA LEU A 18 3.46 -13.53 -56.05
C LEU A 18 4.80 -12.85 -56.32
N GLU A 19 5.20 -12.77 -57.59
CA GLU A 19 6.47 -12.16 -57.98
C GLU A 19 6.30 -11.18 -59.15
N GLN A 20 5.37 -10.21 -59.05
CA GLN A 20 5.30 -9.09 -60.01
C GLN A 20 4.94 -7.72 -59.41
N HIS A 21 4.87 -7.55 -58.09
CA HIS A 21 4.44 -6.28 -57.48
C HIS A 21 5.53 -5.47 -56.73
N GLU A 22 6.76 -5.97 -56.62
CA GLU A 22 7.82 -5.30 -55.84
C GLU A 22 8.79 -4.43 -56.67
N ALA A 23 8.87 -4.60 -58.00
CA ALA A 23 9.78 -3.83 -58.84
C ALA A 23 9.40 -2.34 -59.01
N SER A 24 8.13 -1.97 -58.81
CA SER A 24 7.63 -0.61 -59.06
C SER A 24 7.66 0.32 -57.83
N ARG A 25 7.97 -0.19 -56.63
CA ARG A 25 8.04 0.63 -55.40
C ARG A 25 9.44 1.22 -55.15
N ASN A 26 10.49 0.59 -55.66
CA ASN A 26 11.87 1.03 -55.44
C ASN A 26 12.36 2.13 -56.40
N GLN A 27 11.68 2.36 -57.53
CA GLN A 27 12.04 3.47 -58.44
C GLN A 27 11.46 4.84 -58.01
N ARG A 28 10.46 4.86 -57.11
CA ARG A 28 9.85 6.11 -56.63
C ARG A 28 10.59 6.78 -55.46
N LYS A 29 11.58 6.10 -54.87
CA LYS A 29 12.43 6.63 -53.79
C LYS A 29 13.72 7.30 -54.26
N LYS A 30 14.17 7.06 -55.49
CA LYS A 30 15.48 7.60 -55.96
C LYS A 30 15.40 8.99 -56.61
N ASN A 31 14.19 9.49 -56.92
CA ASN A 31 14.00 10.76 -57.64
C ASN A 31 13.50 11.93 -56.77
N ARG A 32 13.59 11.83 -55.43
CA ARG A 32 13.14 12.91 -54.52
C ARG A 32 14.27 13.66 -53.82
N ASP A 33 15.52 13.20 -53.95
CA ASP A 33 16.64 13.74 -53.18
C ASP A 33 17.47 14.81 -53.93
N ASP A 34 17.15 15.14 -55.20
CA ASP A 34 17.98 16.02 -56.04
C ASP A 34 17.39 17.41 -56.35
N ARG A 35 16.57 17.99 -55.45
CA ARG A 35 16.17 19.40 -55.59
C ARG A 35 16.21 20.15 -54.26
N GLY A 36 17.28 20.92 -54.04
CA GLY A 36 17.26 22.03 -53.07
C GLY A 36 18.56 22.26 -52.33
N SER A 37 19.59 22.69 -53.04
CA SER A 37 20.81 23.30 -52.48
C SER A 37 20.54 24.75 -52.05
N GLN A 38 21.22 25.16 -50.98
CA GLN A 38 21.53 26.54 -50.53
C GLN A 38 20.59 27.22 -49.52
N GLY A 39 20.99 27.11 -48.24
CA GLY A 39 20.59 27.96 -47.14
C GLY A 39 21.55 27.75 -45.98
N SER A 40 22.69 28.45 -45.98
CA SER A 40 23.68 28.44 -44.90
C SER A 40 23.13 29.19 -43.67
N GLY A 41 22.25 28.53 -42.91
CA GLY A 41 21.87 28.91 -41.56
C GLY A 41 22.52 27.94 -40.59
N LEU A 42 23.37 28.45 -39.69
CA LEU A 42 23.81 27.72 -38.50
C LEU A 42 22.59 27.05 -37.84
N ALA A 43 22.67 25.74 -37.60
CA ALA A 43 21.58 24.98 -37.01
C ALA A 43 21.12 25.64 -35.69
N PRO A 44 19.81 25.72 -35.39
CA PRO A 44 19.30 26.40 -34.21
C PRO A 44 19.86 25.82 -32.90
N ALA A 45 20.30 24.56 -32.91
CA ALA A 45 20.97 23.91 -31.78
C ALA A 45 22.33 24.56 -31.44
N THR A 46 23.07 25.06 -32.42
CA THR A 46 24.40 25.66 -32.22
C THR A 46 24.29 27.06 -31.62
N LYS A 47 23.22 27.80 -31.93
CA LYS A 47 22.98 29.16 -31.41
C LYS A 47 22.64 29.17 -29.91
N LEU A 48 21.90 28.16 -29.44
CA LEU A 48 21.57 27.98 -28.02
C LEU A 48 22.78 27.53 -27.19
N GLN A 49 23.64 26.68 -27.74
CA GLN A 49 24.88 26.25 -27.07
C GLN A 49 25.92 27.39 -26.98
N ALA A 50 25.99 28.28 -27.98
CA ALA A 50 26.88 29.44 -27.95
C ALA A 50 26.47 30.45 -26.86
N TRP A 51 25.16 30.69 -26.66
CA TRP A 51 24.67 31.51 -25.56
C TRP A 51 24.87 30.86 -24.18
N SER A 52 24.76 29.53 -24.08
CA SER A 52 25.06 28.81 -22.83
C SER A 52 26.54 28.90 -22.42
N LYS A 53 27.48 29.03 -23.35
CA LYS A 53 28.92 29.13 -23.05
C LYS A 53 29.42 30.56 -22.83
N ALA A 54 28.68 31.56 -23.32
CA ALA A 54 29.03 32.98 -23.18
C ALA A 54 28.57 33.61 -21.85
N GLY A 55 27.80 32.88 -21.03
CA GLY A 55 27.21 33.37 -19.78
C GLY A 55 27.86 32.76 -18.53
N VAL A 56 29.14 33.05 -18.29
CA VAL A 56 29.71 33.04 -16.94
C VAL A 56 30.11 34.49 -16.67
N SER A 57 29.48 35.13 -15.69
CA SER A 57 29.56 36.57 -15.38
C SER A 57 28.58 37.50 -16.14
N VAL A 58 27.28 37.25 -16.02
CA VAL A 58 26.30 38.35 -15.86
C VAL A 58 25.21 37.86 -14.92
N CYS A 59 25.22 38.33 -13.68
CA CYS A 59 24.05 38.26 -12.80
C CYS A 59 22.97 39.19 -13.38
N ALA A 60 22.21 38.71 -14.35
CA ALA A 60 20.96 39.33 -14.79
C ALA A 60 20.01 38.21 -15.24
N PRO A 61 18.75 38.22 -14.77
CA PRO A 61 17.78 37.21 -15.15
C PRO A 61 17.53 37.27 -16.66
N HIS A 62 17.83 36.16 -17.36
CA HIS A 62 17.44 35.97 -18.75
C HIS A 62 15.97 35.53 -18.77
N SER A 63 15.07 36.49 -18.60
CA SER A 63 13.65 36.31 -18.82
C SER A 63 13.16 37.43 -19.75
N ASP A 64 12.91 37.09 -21.01
CA ASP A 64 11.99 37.85 -21.86
C ASP A 64 10.58 37.74 -21.24
N SER A 65 10.31 38.52 -20.20
CA SER A 65 8.97 38.67 -19.64
C SER A 65 8.20 39.59 -20.58
N GLY A 66 7.55 39.00 -21.59
CA GLY A 66 6.64 39.70 -22.48
C GLY A 66 5.56 40.43 -21.69
N THR A 67 5.48 41.74 -21.90
CA THR A 67 4.47 42.66 -21.37
C THR A 67 3.07 42.26 -21.87
N ALA A 68 2.36 41.46 -21.08
CA ALA A 68 0.91 41.41 -21.13
C ALA A 68 0.41 41.55 -19.69
N ALA A 69 -0.09 42.74 -19.38
CA ALA A 69 -0.72 43.04 -18.10
C ALA A 69 -1.96 42.14 -17.92
N ASN A 70 -1.78 41.01 -17.26
CA ASN A 70 -2.84 40.35 -16.52
C ASN A 70 -2.54 40.54 -15.03
N GLU A 71 -3.54 40.95 -14.26
CA GLU A 71 -3.49 41.06 -12.80
C GLU A 71 -3.37 39.66 -12.17
N ASN A 72 -2.25 38.99 -12.39
CA ASN A 72 -1.82 37.82 -11.65
C ASN A 72 -0.51 38.19 -10.98
N THR A 73 -0.57 39.12 -10.02
CA THR A 73 0.50 39.25 -9.03
C THR A 73 0.67 37.85 -8.42
N PRO A 74 1.78 37.13 -8.65
CA PRO A 74 1.91 35.77 -8.18
C PRO A 74 2.13 35.81 -6.67
N GLY A 75 1.02 35.90 -5.93
CA GLY A 75 0.99 35.74 -4.50
C GLY A 75 1.47 34.33 -4.18
N ARG A 76 2.67 34.24 -3.60
CA ARG A 76 3.28 33.08 -2.90
C ARG A 76 2.97 31.70 -3.51
N PRO A 77 3.95 31.03 -4.14
CA PRO A 77 3.73 29.69 -4.67
C PRO A 77 3.28 28.72 -3.55
N THR A 78 2.19 27.99 -3.78
CA THR A 78 1.62 27.00 -2.84
C THR A 78 2.11 25.58 -3.09
N HIS A 79 3.08 25.41 -3.99
CA HIS A 79 3.54 24.10 -4.44
C HIS A 79 4.45 23.44 -3.40
N ILE A 80 4.19 22.15 -3.15
CA ILE A 80 5.04 21.27 -2.35
C ILE A 80 5.82 20.38 -3.31
N ILE A 81 7.14 20.40 -3.16
CA ILE A 81 8.04 19.57 -3.95
C ILE A 81 8.79 18.66 -2.97
N THR A 82 8.87 17.38 -3.31
CA THR A 82 9.50 16.36 -2.46
C THR A 82 10.71 15.80 -3.18
N MET A 83 11.89 15.92 -2.58
CA MET A 83 13.09 15.28 -3.10
C MET A 83 13.05 13.78 -2.81
N LEU A 84 13.29 12.95 -3.82
CA LEU A 84 13.25 11.50 -3.74
C LEU A 84 14.67 10.94 -3.68
N HIS A 85 14.92 10.05 -2.73
CA HIS A 85 16.16 9.30 -2.66
C HIS A 85 16.14 8.13 -3.67
N LYS A 86 17.16 8.05 -4.54
CA LYS A 86 17.35 6.97 -5.51
C LYS A 86 18.85 6.65 -5.62
N GLU A 87 19.23 5.45 -5.23
CA GLU A 87 20.63 5.02 -5.12
C GLU A 87 21.34 4.82 -6.47
N HIS A 88 20.59 4.50 -7.53
CA HIS A 88 21.15 4.25 -8.87
C HIS A 88 21.39 5.51 -9.70
N LEU A 89 21.02 6.69 -9.17
CA LEU A 89 21.26 7.94 -9.86
C LEU A 89 22.70 8.40 -9.66
N PRO A 90 23.34 9.01 -10.67
CA PRO A 90 24.62 9.66 -10.48
C PRO A 90 24.46 10.86 -9.53
N ALA A 91 25.53 11.24 -8.83
CA ALA A 91 25.53 12.38 -7.90
C ALA A 91 25.18 13.73 -8.57
N ASN A 92 25.25 13.82 -9.90
CA ASN A 92 24.83 15.01 -10.63
C ASN A 92 23.31 15.09 -10.84
N GLU A 93 22.56 14.05 -10.52
CA GLU A 93 21.12 13.98 -10.76
C GLU A 93 20.32 13.92 -9.46
N ALA A 94 19.31 14.79 -9.36
CA ALA A 94 18.34 14.79 -8.28
C ALA A 94 16.93 14.48 -8.82
N CYS A 95 16.17 13.67 -8.10
CA CYS A 95 14.77 13.39 -8.44
C CYS A 95 13.82 14.12 -7.49
N PHE A 96 12.76 14.68 -8.05
CA PHE A 96 11.70 15.36 -7.32
C PHE A 96 10.33 14.83 -7.72
N GLN A 97 9.48 14.58 -6.74
CA GLN A 97 8.05 14.49 -6.94
C GLN A 97 7.46 15.89 -6.92
N VAL A 98 6.71 16.23 -7.95
CA VAL A 98 6.18 17.58 -8.18
C VAL A 98 4.68 17.53 -8.45
N PRO A 99 3.95 18.66 -8.29
CA PRO A 99 2.56 18.75 -8.72
C PRO A 99 2.40 18.48 -10.22
N LEU A 100 1.24 17.95 -10.63
CA LEU A 100 1.01 17.56 -12.02
C LEU A 100 1.06 18.76 -12.99
N THR A 101 0.61 19.93 -12.52
CA THR A 101 0.60 21.21 -13.24
C THR A 101 1.99 21.82 -13.44
N PHE A 102 2.97 21.40 -12.66
CA PHE A 102 4.28 22.04 -12.58
C PHE A 102 5.08 21.86 -13.87
N THR A 103 5.57 22.93 -14.49
CA THR A 103 6.34 22.84 -15.73
C THR A 103 7.84 22.65 -15.47
N LYS A 104 8.61 22.35 -16.52
CA LYS A 104 10.08 22.22 -16.42
C LYS A 104 10.74 23.56 -16.11
N PHE A 105 10.17 24.65 -16.64
CA PHE A 105 10.66 26.00 -16.41
C PHE A 105 10.37 26.43 -14.97
N ASP A 106 9.17 26.13 -14.47
CA ASP A 106 8.79 26.41 -13.08
C ASP A 106 9.74 25.70 -12.12
N LEU A 107 10.14 24.46 -12.40
CA LEU A 107 11.08 23.75 -11.53
C LEU A 107 12.46 24.40 -11.50
N ARG A 108 12.98 24.76 -12.67
CA ARG A 108 14.28 25.40 -12.78
C ARG A 108 14.30 26.73 -12.04
N ASP A 109 13.27 27.54 -12.24
CA ASP A 109 13.10 28.83 -11.59
C ASP A 109 12.90 28.69 -10.07
N TYR A 110 12.09 27.71 -9.65
CA TYR A 110 11.83 27.43 -8.24
C TYR A 110 13.10 27.02 -7.49
N LEU A 111 13.91 26.12 -8.05
CA LEU A 111 15.18 25.71 -7.43
C LEU A 111 16.20 26.84 -7.40
N PHE A 112 16.24 27.68 -8.44
CA PHE A 112 17.16 28.81 -8.50
C PHE A 112 16.76 29.94 -7.52
N ASN A 113 15.51 30.39 -7.56
CA ASN A 113 15.08 31.55 -6.76
C ASN A 113 14.90 31.25 -5.27
N LEU A 114 14.45 30.04 -4.90
CA LEU A 114 14.20 29.69 -3.48
C LEU A 114 15.39 29.00 -2.82
N TYR A 115 16.09 28.13 -3.55
CA TYR A 115 17.16 27.30 -2.98
C TYR A 115 18.55 27.66 -3.51
N ASN A 116 18.65 28.61 -4.44
CA ASN A 116 19.91 29.01 -5.07
C ASN A 116 20.66 27.83 -5.71
N VAL A 117 19.91 26.87 -6.27
CA VAL A 117 20.46 25.68 -6.92
C VAL A 117 20.42 25.85 -8.43
N GLU A 118 21.60 25.84 -9.05
CA GLU A 118 21.73 25.90 -10.50
C GLU A 118 21.47 24.54 -11.16
N VAL A 119 20.63 24.56 -12.18
CA VAL A 119 20.19 23.38 -12.93
C VAL A 119 20.58 23.51 -14.40
N LYS A 120 21.20 22.46 -14.94
CA LYS A 120 21.58 22.34 -16.35
C LYS A 120 20.41 21.89 -17.21
N THR A 121 19.82 20.74 -16.88
CA THR A 121 18.71 20.16 -17.64
C THR A 121 17.65 19.57 -16.72
N VAL A 122 16.39 19.56 -17.19
CA VAL A 122 15.26 18.98 -16.48
C VAL A 122 14.53 17.97 -17.36
N ARG A 123 14.44 16.74 -16.88
CA ARG A 123 13.68 15.65 -17.48
C ARG A 123 12.42 15.43 -16.65
N SER A 124 11.28 15.18 -17.31
CA SER A 124 10.00 14.98 -16.63
C SER A 124 9.28 13.79 -17.19
N TYR A 125 8.70 12.96 -16.32
CA TYR A 125 7.79 11.90 -16.72
C TYR A 125 6.60 11.83 -15.77
N VAL A 126 5.46 11.36 -16.28
CA VAL A 126 4.23 11.19 -15.49
C VAL A 126 4.01 9.70 -15.28
N LYS A 127 4.08 9.27 -14.02
CA LYS A 127 3.86 7.88 -13.62
C LYS A 127 2.36 7.65 -13.41
N GLY A 128 1.77 6.84 -14.28
CA GLY A 128 0.42 6.33 -14.08
C GLY A 128 0.35 5.43 -12.84
N ARG A 129 -0.74 5.53 -12.09
CA ARG A 129 -1.00 4.67 -10.93
C ARG A 129 -2.01 3.57 -11.28
N PRO A 130 -1.91 2.37 -10.68
CA PRO A 130 -2.88 1.30 -10.91
C PRO A 130 -4.28 1.70 -10.40
N LEU A 131 -5.29 1.01 -10.91
CA LEU A 131 -6.68 1.18 -10.47
C LEU A 131 -6.77 0.80 -8.98
N ALA A 132 -7.41 1.64 -8.18
CA ALA A 132 -7.59 1.42 -6.75
C ALA A 132 -9.09 1.40 -6.43
N GLU A 133 -9.47 0.63 -5.44
CA GLU A 133 -10.84 0.65 -4.92
C GLU A 133 -11.03 1.81 -3.94
N ARG A 134 -12.22 2.39 -3.92
CA ARG A 134 -12.58 3.41 -2.93
C ARG A 134 -12.84 2.74 -1.59
N ALA A 135 -12.11 3.15 -0.56
CA ALA A 135 -12.30 2.63 0.81
C ALA A 135 -13.75 2.71 1.30
N ASN A 136 -14.48 3.78 0.94
CA ASN A 136 -15.85 4.02 1.38
C ASN A 136 -16.93 3.42 0.46
N ARG A 137 -16.54 2.84 -0.69
CA ARG A 137 -17.49 2.30 -1.68
C ARG A 137 -16.93 1.01 -2.28
N PRO A 138 -17.17 -0.15 -1.64
CA PRO A 138 -16.71 -1.44 -2.15
C PRO A 138 -17.27 -1.67 -3.57
N GLY A 139 -16.43 -2.16 -4.48
CA GLY A 139 -16.77 -2.35 -5.90
C GLY A 139 -16.65 -1.09 -6.77
N SER A 140 -16.46 0.10 -6.20
CA SER A 140 -16.18 1.32 -6.97
C SER A 140 -14.67 1.47 -7.17
N SER A 141 -14.20 1.03 -8.33
CA SER A 141 -12.83 1.25 -8.78
C SER A 141 -12.63 2.65 -9.37
N TYR A 142 -11.51 3.30 -9.05
CA TYR A 142 -11.10 4.58 -9.64
C TYR A 142 -9.60 4.62 -9.90
N ARG A 143 -9.18 5.42 -10.88
CA ARG A 143 -7.75 5.65 -11.10
C ARG A 143 -7.31 6.82 -10.22
N PRO A 144 -6.37 6.64 -9.28
CA PRO A 144 -5.83 7.74 -8.52
C PRO A 144 -4.97 8.66 -9.42
N GLN A 145 -4.84 9.92 -9.03
CA GLN A 145 -4.09 10.93 -9.78
C GLN A 145 -2.65 10.47 -10.04
N ALA A 146 -2.17 10.72 -11.26
CA ALA A 146 -0.83 10.34 -11.66
C ALA A 146 0.23 11.15 -10.90
N LEU A 147 1.40 10.55 -10.67
CA LEU A 147 2.51 11.21 -10.00
C LEU A 147 3.47 11.77 -11.04
N LYS A 148 3.75 13.06 -11.00
CA LYS A 148 4.77 13.68 -11.86
C LYS A 148 6.11 13.65 -11.14
N ILE A 149 7.09 13.06 -11.80
CA ILE A 149 8.46 12.99 -11.29
C ILE A 149 9.35 13.72 -12.27
N MET A 150 10.19 14.60 -11.74
CA MET A 150 11.20 15.32 -12.50
C MET A 150 12.60 14.92 -12.03
N THR A 151 13.50 14.68 -12.97
CA THR A 151 14.92 14.46 -12.72
C THR A 151 15.68 15.66 -13.23
N VAL A 152 16.59 16.16 -12.41
CA VAL A 152 17.29 17.42 -12.58
C VAL A 152 18.77 17.13 -12.64
N GLU A 153 19.43 17.56 -13.70
CA GLU A 153 20.90 17.55 -13.79
C GLU A 153 21.43 18.83 -13.14
N LEU A 154 22.05 18.68 -11.98
CA LEU A 154 22.59 19.75 -11.16
C LEU A 154 23.91 20.27 -11.71
N ALA A 155 24.21 21.54 -11.47
CA ALA A 155 25.53 22.10 -11.74
C ALA A 155 26.58 21.53 -10.77
N GLN A 156 26.22 21.45 -9.49
CA GLN A 156 27.03 20.89 -8.41
C GLN A 156 26.55 19.48 -8.05
N PRO A 157 27.46 18.50 -7.87
CA PRO A 157 27.09 17.16 -7.44
C PRO A 157 26.53 17.17 -6.02
N PHE A 158 25.51 16.36 -5.78
CA PHE A 158 24.92 16.12 -4.48
C PHE A 158 24.79 14.62 -4.23
N GLN A 159 25.28 14.16 -3.08
CA GLN A 159 25.13 12.79 -2.61
C GLN A 159 24.34 12.79 -1.32
N TRP A 160 23.34 11.93 -1.23
CA TRP A 160 22.56 11.76 0.00
C TRP A 160 23.44 11.19 1.12
N PRO A 161 23.24 11.63 2.38
CA PRO A 161 23.89 10.99 3.52
C PRO A 161 23.46 9.54 3.64
N SER A 162 24.33 8.70 4.18
CA SER A 162 23.98 7.32 4.51
C SER A 162 22.86 7.30 5.57
N PRO A 163 21.93 6.34 5.50
CA PRO A 163 20.94 6.15 6.55
C PRO A 163 21.61 5.98 7.92
N PRO A 164 21.03 6.52 9.00
CA PRO A 164 21.57 6.34 10.34
C PRO A 164 21.43 4.88 10.79
N GLU A 165 22.42 4.35 11.51
CA GLU A 165 22.38 3.00 12.09
C GLU A 165 21.32 2.91 13.21
N ASN A 166 21.16 3.98 13.98
CA ASN A 166 20.22 4.05 15.09
C ASN A 166 18.85 4.57 14.62
N LEU A 167 17.91 3.65 14.38
CA LEU A 167 16.55 3.95 13.88
C LEU A 167 15.48 3.98 14.99
N GLN A 168 15.89 3.86 16.26
CA GLN A 168 15.03 3.95 17.43
C GLN A 168 14.19 5.25 17.50
N PRO A 169 14.69 6.45 17.15
CA PRO A 169 13.88 7.68 17.15
C PRO A 169 12.66 7.61 16.22
N TRP A 170 12.71 6.77 15.20
CA TRP A 170 11.62 6.53 14.25
C TRP A 170 10.76 5.31 14.61
N ASN A 171 10.97 4.70 15.79
CA ASN A 171 10.23 3.53 16.27
C ASN A 171 10.16 2.38 15.25
N GLN A 172 11.31 2.05 14.63
CA GLN A 172 11.38 1.05 13.58
C GLN A 172 10.78 -0.31 13.99
N GLU A 173 11.00 -0.76 15.22
CA GLU A 173 10.47 -2.04 15.69
C GLU A 173 8.94 -2.11 15.63
N LEU A 174 8.26 -1.06 16.07
CA LEU A 174 6.80 -0.96 15.99
C LEU A 174 6.31 -0.89 14.54
N PHE A 175 7.05 -0.19 13.68
CA PHE A 175 6.77 -0.13 12.26
C PHE A 175 6.87 -1.52 11.62
N GLU A 176 7.95 -2.27 11.89
CA GLU A 176 8.13 -3.62 11.37
C GLU A 176 7.08 -4.60 11.89
N MET A 177 6.72 -4.54 13.18
CA MET A 177 5.65 -5.35 13.74
C MET A 177 4.30 -5.07 13.06
N ARG A 178 4.01 -3.79 12.78
CA ARG A 178 2.82 -3.37 12.03
C ARG A 178 2.83 -3.92 10.61
N GLU A 179 3.92 -3.75 9.88
CA GLU A 179 4.04 -4.22 8.49
C GLU A 179 3.90 -5.74 8.41
N LYS A 180 4.59 -6.49 9.29
CA LYS A 180 4.45 -7.96 9.39
C LYS A 180 3.01 -8.38 9.64
N SER A 181 2.30 -7.67 10.52
CA SER A 181 0.89 -7.92 10.82
C SER A 181 -0.02 -7.61 9.63
N MET A 182 0.24 -6.54 8.90
CA MET A 182 -0.52 -6.14 7.71
C MET A 182 -0.33 -7.12 6.56
N VAL A 183 0.91 -7.56 6.31
CA VAL A 183 1.24 -8.59 5.32
C VAL A 183 0.54 -9.91 5.66
N GLY A 184 0.59 -10.35 6.93
CA GLY A 184 -0.12 -11.56 7.36
C GLY A 184 -1.62 -11.48 7.12
N ARG A 185 -2.26 -10.36 7.48
CA ARG A 185 -3.69 -10.14 7.21
C ARG A 185 -4.01 -10.12 5.72
N GLN A 186 -3.15 -9.51 4.90
CA GLN A 186 -3.32 -9.46 3.46
C GLN A 186 -3.21 -10.85 2.83
N GLU A 187 -2.27 -11.67 3.30
CA GLU A 187 -2.13 -13.06 2.89
C GLU A 187 -3.35 -13.90 3.28
N ASP A 188 -3.85 -13.75 4.51
CA ASP A 188 -5.08 -14.42 4.96
C ASP A 188 -6.30 -14.01 4.11
N GLN A 189 -6.44 -12.72 3.79
CA GLN A 189 -7.51 -12.23 2.92
C GLN A 189 -7.37 -12.77 1.49
N TYR A 190 -6.16 -12.81 0.95
CA TYR A 190 -5.89 -13.38 -0.36
C TYR A 190 -6.19 -14.89 -0.38
N ASN A 191 -5.81 -15.61 0.68
CA ASN A 191 -6.09 -17.04 0.83
C ASN A 191 -7.59 -17.29 0.93
N ALA A 192 -8.32 -16.49 1.73
CA ALA A 192 -9.77 -16.57 1.83
C ALA A 192 -10.48 -16.28 0.49
N ALA A 193 -10.05 -15.25 -0.23
CA ALA A 193 -10.58 -14.91 -1.56
C ALA A 193 -10.34 -16.01 -2.60
N ASN A 194 -9.24 -16.77 -2.46
CA ASN A 194 -8.91 -17.89 -3.32
C ASN A 194 -9.38 -19.26 -2.75
N PHE A 195 -10.17 -19.27 -1.68
CA PHE A 195 -10.63 -20.47 -0.99
C PHE A 195 -9.50 -21.44 -0.56
N LYS A 196 -8.31 -20.90 -0.28
CA LYS A 196 -7.15 -21.64 0.25
C LYS A 196 -7.20 -21.61 1.76
N ILE A 197 -7.50 -22.74 2.40
CA ILE A 197 -7.46 -22.86 3.86
C ILE A 197 -6.03 -23.26 4.26
N PRO A 198 -5.30 -22.43 5.03
CA PRO A 198 -3.97 -22.80 5.50
C PRO A 198 -4.08 -24.00 6.45
N MET A 199 -3.18 -24.97 6.29
CA MET A 199 -3.12 -26.14 7.18
C MET A 199 -2.69 -25.72 8.58
N ALA A 200 -3.49 -26.05 9.60
CA ALA A 200 -3.20 -25.73 11.00
C ALA A 200 -1.86 -26.27 11.50
N SER A 201 -1.35 -27.36 10.89
CA SER A 201 -0.04 -27.93 11.22
C SER A 201 1.15 -27.09 10.72
N ARG A 202 0.97 -26.29 9.66
CA ARG A 202 2.01 -25.44 9.08
C ARG A 202 2.08 -24.06 9.73
N GLN A 203 1.01 -23.63 10.40
CA GLN A 203 0.98 -22.35 11.09
C GLN A 203 1.86 -22.37 12.34
N PRO A 204 2.53 -21.25 12.67
CA PRO A 204 3.26 -21.14 13.92
C PRO A 204 2.29 -21.31 15.09
N ARG A 205 2.71 -22.03 16.14
CA ARG A 205 1.91 -22.14 17.36
C ARG A 205 1.80 -20.77 18.03
N SER A 206 0.57 -20.39 18.40
CA SER A 206 0.33 -19.20 19.22
C SER A 206 1.04 -19.30 20.57
N ASP A 207 1.34 -18.16 21.18
CA ASP A 207 2.05 -18.13 22.45
C ASP A 207 1.23 -18.74 23.59
N GLU A 208 -0.08 -18.52 23.61
CA GLU A 208 -1.03 -19.22 24.50
C GLU A 208 -0.89 -20.74 24.37
N ARG A 209 -0.78 -21.26 23.15
CA ARG A 209 -0.65 -22.70 22.91
C ARG A 209 0.70 -23.23 23.39
N LYS A 210 1.78 -22.44 23.27
CA LYS A 210 3.08 -22.78 23.86
C LYS A 210 2.99 -22.82 25.38
N GLN A 211 2.36 -21.82 26.00
CA GLN A 211 2.15 -21.73 27.45
C GLN A 211 1.33 -22.91 27.99
N LEU A 212 0.21 -23.25 27.34
CA LEU A 212 -0.62 -24.40 27.69
C LEU A 212 0.17 -25.71 27.55
N SER A 213 1.00 -25.84 26.50
CA SER A 213 1.82 -27.03 26.34
C SER A 213 2.89 -27.17 27.42
N ALA A 214 3.46 -26.05 27.89
CA ALA A 214 4.40 -26.03 29.00
C ALA A 214 3.71 -26.37 30.33
N LEU A 215 2.54 -25.76 30.58
CA LEU A 215 1.71 -26.05 31.75
C LEU A 215 1.31 -27.53 31.79
N ALA A 216 0.85 -28.08 30.66
CA ALA A 216 0.49 -29.50 30.56
C ALA A 216 1.67 -30.41 30.89
N LYS A 217 2.89 -30.10 30.42
CA LYS A 217 4.10 -30.84 30.78
C LYS A 217 4.40 -30.75 32.28
N ASP A 218 4.22 -29.59 32.89
CA ASP A 218 4.41 -29.41 34.35
C ASP A 218 3.41 -30.23 35.16
N LEU A 219 2.14 -30.29 34.73
CA LEU A 219 1.10 -31.11 35.38
C LEU A 219 1.39 -32.61 35.24
N VAL A 220 1.74 -33.07 34.03
CA VAL A 220 2.04 -34.48 33.76
C VAL A 220 3.29 -34.94 34.53
N THR A 221 4.28 -34.07 34.68
CA THR A 221 5.47 -34.36 35.49
C THR A 221 5.25 -34.25 36.99
N GLY A 222 4.06 -33.79 37.44
CA GLY A 222 3.73 -33.63 38.86
C GLY A 222 4.37 -32.41 39.53
N ARG A 223 5.03 -31.52 38.78
CA ARG A 223 5.60 -30.27 39.31
C ARG A 223 4.53 -29.28 39.76
N LYS A 224 3.36 -29.33 39.11
CA LYS A 224 2.18 -28.55 39.48
C LYS A 224 1.00 -29.49 39.68
N LYS A 225 0.17 -29.22 40.67
CA LYS A 225 -1.10 -29.90 40.90
C LYS A 225 -2.23 -29.06 40.30
N TRP A 226 -3.13 -29.69 39.57
CA TRP A 226 -4.31 -28.99 39.04
C TRP A 226 -5.29 -28.68 40.18
N SER A 227 -5.68 -27.41 40.28
CA SER A 227 -6.72 -26.89 41.16
C SER A 227 -7.66 -25.99 40.36
N ASN A 228 -8.92 -25.94 40.75
CA ASN A 228 -9.90 -25.00 40.20
C ASN A 228 -10.18 -23.97 41.29
N GLU A 229 -9.51 -22.82 41.22
CA GLU A 229 -9.61 -21.72 42.21
C GLU A 229 -10.76 -20.75 41.89
N VAL A 230 -11.63 -21.12 40.93
CA VAL A 230 -12.83 -20.35 40.61
C VAL A 230 -13.84 -20.52 41.75
N PRO A 231 -14.35 -19.44 42.36
CA PRO A 231 -15.40 -19.53 43.37
C PRO A 231 -16.65 -20.16 42.73
N LEU A 232 -17.01 -21.36 43.16
CA LEU A 232 -18.22 -22.02 42.68
C LEU A 232 -19.45 -21.26 43.17
N ASP A 233 -20.44 -21.12 42.29
CA ASP A 233 -21.75 -20.62 42.68
C ASP A 233 -22.40 -21.59 43.68
N SER A 234 -23.16 -21.04 44.63
CA SER A 234 -23.88 -21.71 45.72
C SER A 234 -24.73 -22.91 45.28
N LYS A 235 -25.17 -22.94 44.01
CA LYS A 235 -25.87 -24.07 43.39
C LYS A 235 -25.05 -25.37 43.41
N TRP A 236 -23.73 -25.26 43.39
CA TRP A 236 -22.81 -26.40 43.27
C TRP A 236 -22.24 -26.88 44.61
N ASP A 237 -22.55 -26.20 45.72
CA ASP A 237 -22.09 -26.57 47.06
C ASP A 237 -22.48 -28.00 47.44
N ALA A 238 -23.69 -28.44 47.07
CA ALA A 238 -24.17 -29.78 47.33
C ALA A 238 -23.34 -30.87 46.62
N VAL A 239 -22.85 -30.57 45.40
CA VAL A 239 -22.03 -31.48 44.61
C VAL A 239 -20.59 -31.50 45.13
N VAL A 240 -20.07 -30.34 45.54
CA VAL A 240 -18.74 -30.24 46.16
C VAL A 240 -18.68 -30.99 47.49
N GLN A 241 -19.69 -30.85 48.35
CA GLN A 241 -19.75 -31.57 49.63
C GLN A 241 -19.86 -33.09 49.46
N GLN A 242 -20.55 -33.55 48.41
CA GLN A 242 -20.59 -34.97 48.05
C GLN A 242 -19.21 -35.46 47.57
N ALA A 243 -18.50 -34.68 46.76
CA ALA A 243 -17.18 -35.03 46.25
C ALA A 243 -16.08 -35.01 47.32
N THR A 244 -16.16 -34.13 48.33
CA THR A 244 -15.22 -34.07 49.45
C THR A 244 -15.50 -35.11 50.55
N GLY A 245 -16.54 -35.94 50.40
CA GLY A 245 -16.90 -36.98 51.37
C GLY A 245 -17.38 -36.45 52.73
N THR A 246 -17.59 -35.14 52.84
CA THR A 246 -18.15 -34.47 54.02
C THR A 246 -19.67 -34.56 53.95
N THR A 247 -20.22 -35.73 54.23
CA THR A 247 -21.67 -35.91 54.40
C THR A 247 -22.10 -35.22 55.68
N THR A 248 -22.57 -33.97 55.60
CA THR A 248 -23.24 -33.32 56.73
C THR A 248 -24.59 -33.99 56.95
N ALA A 249 -24.61 -34.97 57.84
CA ALA A 249 -25.82 -35.47 58.45
C ALA A 249 -26.50 -34.32 59.22
N GLY A 250 -27.65 -33.85 58.71
CA GLY A 250 -28.57 -33.00 59.46
C GLY A 250 -28.78 -31.59 58.92
N SER A 251 -29.85 -31.41 58.15
CA SER A 251 -30.60 -30.15 58.10
C SER A 251 -32.03 -30.43 57.68
N LYS A 252 -32.87 -30.76 58.67
CA LYS A 252 -34.32 -30.62 58.59
C LYS A 252 -34.64 -29.13 58.51
N GLY A 253 -35.45 -28.75 57.52
CA GLY A 253 -36.27 -27.53 57.55
C GLY A 253 -35.55 -26.22 57.23
N LYS A 254 -35.34 -25.94 55.95
CA LYS A 254 -35.15 -24.56 55.48
C LYS A 254 -36.49 -23.84 55.67
N LYS A 255 -36.61 -22.99 56.71
CA LYS A 255 -37.64 -21.95 56.74
C LYS A 255 -37.25 -20.92 55.69
N GLU A 256 -38.14 -20.70 54.71
CA GLU A 256 -38.01 -19.68 53.68
C GLU A 256 -37.63 -18.34 54.33
N THR A 257 -36.54 -17.74 53.85
CA THR A 257 -36.12 -16.42 54.34
C THR A 257 -37.04 -15.34 53.76
N ALA A 258 -37.21 -14.23 54.47
CA ALA A 258 -38.13 -13.16 54.06
C ALA A 258 -37.83 -12.61 52.65
N ALA A 259 -36.57 -12.64 52.23
CA ALA A 259 -36.14 -12.24 50.88
C ALA A 259 -36.66 -13.18 49.79
N GLU A 260 -36.68 -14.49 50.04
CA GLU A 260 -37.17 -15.52 49.12
C GLU A 260 -38.69 -15.41 48.94
N ARG A 261 -39.41 -15.07 50.03
CA ARG A 261 -40.85 -14.74 49.98
C ARG A 261 -41.14 -13.48 49.18
N ILE A 262 -40.27 -12.46 49.23
CA ILE A 262 -40.42 -11.22 48.46
C ILE A 262 -40.16 -11.47 46.97
N ALA A 263 -39.14 -12.25 46.63
CA ALA A 263 -38.82 -12.63 45.25
C ALA A 263 -39.97 -13.39 44.58
N LEU A 264 -40.52 -14.41 45.26
CA LEU A 264 -41.70 -15.16 44.79
C LEU A 264 -42.94 -14.27 44.62
N ARG A 265 -43.09 -13.24 45.47
CA ARG A 265 -44.21 -12.28 45.37
C ARG A 265 -44.06 -11.35 44.15
N HIS A 266 -42.84 -10.94 43.83
CA HIS A 266 -42.56 -10.13 42.63
C HIS A 266 -42.75 -10.94 41.35
N ASP A 267 -42.23 -12.17 41.29
CA ASP A 267 -42.41 -13.07 40.15
C ASP A 267 -43.88 -13.39 39.89
N ALA A 268 -44.69 -13.58 40.94
CA ALA A 268 -46.13 -13.78 40.80
C ALA A 268 -46.85 -12.54 40.24
N LYS A 269 -46.40 -11.33 40.61
CA LYS A 269 -46.97 -10.06 40.12
C LYS A 269 -46.66 -9.83 38.65
N ASP A 270 -45.42 -10.11 38.23
CA ASP A 270 -45.01 -9.97 36.84
C ASP A 270 -45.69 -11.00 35.93
N LYS A 271 -45.91 -12.22 36.42
CA LYS A 271 -46.68 -13.25 35.71
C LYS A 271 -48.16 -12.87 35.56
N ALA A 272 -48.74 -12.16 36.54
CA ALA A 272 -50.09 -11.62 36.44
C ALA A 272 -50.20 -10.43 35.48
N ALA A 273 -49.17 -9.56 35.43
CA ALA A 273 -49.11 -8.44 34.48
C ALA A 273 -49.03 -8.92 33.01
N ARG A 274 -48.30 -10.01 32.75
CA ARG A 274 -48.20 -10.64 31.42
C ARG A 274 -49.50 -11.30 30.92
N ARG A 275 -50.46 -11.59 31.82
CA ARG A 275 -51.73 -12.24 31.48
C ARG A 275 -52.88 -11.29 31.16
N LYS A 276 -52.69 -9.97 31.31
CA LYS A 276 -53.71 -8.99 30.87
C LYS A 276 -53.59 -8.79 29.36
N PRO A 277 -54.66 -8.99 28.57
CA PRO A 277 -54.61 -8.68 27.14
C PRO A 277 -54.38 -7.18 26.95
N LYS A 278 -53.49 -6.85 26.01
CA LYS A 278 -53.13 -5.47 25.66
C LYS A 278 -54.41 -4.71 25.24
N PRO A 279 -54.66 -3.48 25.73
CA PRO A 279 -55.85 -2.74 25.34
C PRO A 279 -55.84 -2.50 23.82
N ALA A 280 -56.97 -2.80 23.17
CA ALA A 280 -57.16 -2.59 21.74
C ALA A 280 -57.01 -1.10 21.42
N GLN A 281 -56.26 -0.79 20.36
CA GLN A 281 -56.11 0.56 19.81
C GLN A 281 -57.32 0.94 18.97
#